data_AF-A0A6B3IPE8-F1
#
_entry.id   AF-A0A6B3IPE8-F1
#
_cell.length_a   1.000
_cell.length_b   1.000
_cell.length_c   1.000
_cell.angle_alpha   90.00
_cell.angle_beta   90.00
_cell.angle_gamma   90.00
#
_symmetry.space_group_name_H-M   'P 1'
#
loop_
_entity.id
_entity.type
_entity.pdbx_description
1 polymer ?
#
loop_
_entity_poly.entity_id
_entity_poly.type
_entity_poly.pdbx_seq_one_letter_code
_entity_poly.pdbx_strand_id
1 'polypeptide(L)'
;TGADGIEEAVDELLRRELITQDDGDRLRITPEGLALRDRASVEVARARAEIHEGIPDEEFVAALKVLQRMIRNVGGKAWHE
;
A
#
# COMPACT_ATOMS: atom_id res chain seq x y z
N THR A 1 -0.57 -0.67 -16.88
CA THR A 1 -1.22 0.31 -15.98
C THR A 1 -0.72 0.17 -14.55
N GLY A 2 -0.86 -1.00 -13.89
CA GLY A 2 -0.35 -1.17 -12.51
C GLY A 2 1.18 -1.20 -12.37
N ALA A 3 1.89 -1.77 -13.36
CA ALA A 3 3.36 -1.80 -13.36
C ALA A 3 3.95 -0.40 -13.62
N ASP A 4 3.42 0.32 -14.61
CA ASP A 4 3.86 1.67 -14.98
C ASP A 4 3.79 2.66 -13.79
N GLY A 5 2.75 2.56 -12.96
CA GLY A 5 2.62 3.41 -11.78
C GLY A 5 3.58 3.08 -10.63
N ILE A 6 4.07 1.83 -10.55
CA ILE A 6 5.07 1.45 -9.55
C ILE A 6 6.44 1.97 -9.99
N GLU A 7 6.78 1.85 -11.27
CA GLU A 7 8.04 2.36 -11.83
C GLU A 7 8.15 3.88 -11.64
N GLU A 8 7.10 4.64 -12.01
CA GLU A 8 7.06 6.09 -11.80
C GLU A 8 7.21 6.48 -10.32
N ALA A 9 6.58 5.72 -9.41
CA ALA A 9 6.69 5.96 -7.98
C ALA A 9 8.12 5.66 -7.44
N VAL A 10 8.76 4.61 -7.94
CA VAL A 10 10.15 4.27 -7.58
C VAL A 10 11.11 5.34 -8.08
N ASP A 11 10.97 5.76 -9.33
CA ASP A 11 11.78 6.82 -9.93
C ASP A 11 11.67 8.13 -9.15
N GLU A 12 10.45 8.48 -8.74
CA GLU A 12 10.21 9.67 -7.91
C GLU A 12 10.87 9.59 -6.54
N LEU A 13 10.83 8.42 -5.89
CA LEU A 13 11.47 8.21 -4.59
C LEU A 13 13.00 8.23 -4.69
N LEU A 14 13.57 7.69 -5.78
CA LEU A 14 15.01 7.75 -6.08
C LEU A 14 15.45 9.20 -6.34
N ARG A 15 14.71 9.92 -7.19
CA ARG A 15 14.96 11.33 -7.52
C ARG A 15 14.94 12.25 -6.29
N ARG A 16 14.18 11.86 -5.27
CA ARG A 16 14.06 12.57 -3.98
C ARG A 16 15.00 12.05 -2.90
N GLU A 17 15.85 11.07 -3.21
CA GLU A 17 16.80 10.48 -2.26
C GLU A 17 16.12 9.86 -1.03
N LEU A 18 14.86 9.45 -1.16
CA LEU A 18 14.10 8.78 -0.10
C LEU A 18 14.35 7.28 -0.07
N ILE A 19 14.80 6.73 -1.20
CA ILE A 19 15.30 5.37 -1.34
C ILE A 19 16.61 5.39 -2.15
N THR A 20 17.40 4.34 -2.01
CA THR A 20 18.56 4.05 -2.86
C THR A 20 18.39 2.69 -3.50
N GLN A 21 19.08 2.46 -4.61
CA GLN A 21 19.17 1.17 -5.27
C GLN A 21 20.62 0.70 -5.24
N ASP A 22 20.87 -0.55 -4.86
CA ASP A 22 22.21 -1.13 -4.97
C ASP A 22 22.49 -1.76 -6.34
N ASP A 23 23.73 -2.21 -6.54
CA ASP A 23 24.20 -2.84 -7.79
C ASP A 23 23.44 -4.13 -8.15
N GLY A 24 22.59 -4.66 -7.26
CA GLY A 24 21.73 -5.83 -7.48
C GLY A 24 20.25 -5.47 -7.65
N ASP A 25 19.95 -4.23 -8.04
CA ASP A 25 18.62 -3.64 -8.22
C ASP A 25 17.75 -3.59 -6.94
N ARG A 26 18.34 -3.81 -5.76
CA ARG A 26 17.59 -3.83 -4.51
C ARG A 26 17.38 -2.42 -3.96
N LEU A 27 16.12 -2.06 -3.78
CA LEU A 27 15.72 -0.81 -3.13
C LEU A 27 15.94 -0.88 -1.60
N ARG A 28 16.52 0.18 -1.04
CA ARG A 28 16.66 0.43 0.41
C ARG A 28 16.14 1.81 0.76
N ILE A 29 15.47 1.93 1.90
CA ILE A 29 15.00 3.22 2.41
C ILE A 29 16.16 4.00 3.03
N THR A 30 16.21 5.32 2.79
CA THR A 30 17.17 6.21 3.48
C THR A 30 16.64 6.63 4.86
N PRO A 31 17.49 7.17 5.75
CA PRO A 31 17.01 7.77 7.00
C PRO A 31 15.93 8.85 6.78
N GLU A 32 16.08 9.66 5.74
CA GLU A 32 15.14 10.72 5.35
C GLU A 32 13.82 10.12 4.83
N GLY A 33 13.91 9.06 4.01
CA GLY A 33 12.76 8.28 3.57
C GLY A 33 11.99 7.65 4.74
N LEU A 34 12.73 7.10 5.70
CA LEU A 34 12.17 6.52 6.93
C LEU A 34 11.41 7.58 7.74
N ALA A 35 12.03 8.74 7.99
CA ALA A 35 11.39 9.84 8.70
C ALA A 35 10.14 10.36 7.97
N LEU A 36 10.16 10.44 6.63
CA LEU A 36 8.98 10.83 5.87
C LEU A 36 7.86 9.79 5.98
N ARG A 37 8.20 8.50 5.83
CA ARG A 37 7.25 7.40 5.96
C ARG A 37 6.60 7.38 7.34
N ASP A 38 7.36 7.63 8.39
CA ASP A 38 6.86 7.62 9.76
C ASP A 38 5.92 8.82 10.03
N ARG A 39 6.13 9.98 9.39
CA ARG A 39 5.14 11.08 9.44
C ARG A 39 3.89 10.74 8.63
N ALA A 40 4.07 10.19 7.43
CA ALA A 40 2.96 9.81 6.56
C ALA A 40 2.08 8.71 7.19
N SER A 41 2.68 7.78 7.94
CA SER A 41 1.96 6.68 8.57
C SER A 41 0.96 7.16 9.63
N VAL A 42 1.24 8.28 10.31
CA VAL A 42 0.31 8.91 11.25
C VAL A 42 -0.96 9.39 10.53
N GLU A 43 -0.79 10.10 9.42
CA GLU A 43 -1.91 10.60 8.62
C GLU A 43 -2.72 9.45 8.01
N VAL A 44 -2.03 8.43 7.48
CA VAL A 44 -2.68 7.22 6.93
C VAL A 44 -3.43 6.46 8.01
N ALA A 45 -2.84 6.29 9.20
CA ALA A 45 -3.49 5.62 10.32
C ALA A 45 -4.73 6.38 10.79
N ARG A 46 -4.66 7.70 10.85
CA ARG A 46 -5.80 8.55 11.17
C ARG A 46 -6.92 8.41 10.15
N ALA A 47 -6.62 8.56 8.86
CA ALA A 47 -7.60 8.39 7.80
C ALA A 47 -8.23 6.98 7.85
N ARG A 48 -7.42 5.95 8.12
CA ARG A 48 -7.92 4.58 8.29
C ARG A 48 -8.87 4.45 9.48
N ALA A 49 -8.57 5.10 10.60
CA ALA A 49 -9.46 5.11 11.76
C ALA A 49 -10.79 5.81 11.44
N GLU A 50 -10.76 6.96 10.76
CA GLU A 50 -11.96 7.69 10.33
C GLU A 50 -12.80 6.86 9.34
N ILE A 51 -12.18 6.16 8.38
CA ILE A 51 -12.87 5.27 7.44
C ILE A 51 -13.52 4.07 8.14
N HIS A 52 -12.89 3.57 9.21
CA HIS A 52 -13.38 2.42 9.99
C HIS A 52 -14.30 2.82 11.15
N GLU A 53 -14.55 4.11 11.37
CA GLU A 53 -15.34 4.56 12.52
C GLU A 53 -16.75 3.96 12.48
N GLY A 54 -17.12 3.30 13.58
CA GLY A 54 -18.42 2.63 13.69
C GLY A 54 -18.55 1.31 12.91
N ILE A 55 -17.47 0.81 12.31
CA ILE A 55 -17.43 -0.49 11.61
C ILE A 55 -16.62 -1.48 12.46
N PRO A 56 -17.27 -2.48 13.09
CA PRO A 56 -16.56 -3.56 13.76
C PRO A 56 -15.68 -4.35 12.78
N ASP A 57 -14.55 -4.88 13.28
CA ASP A 57 -13.60 -5.64 12.45
C ASP A 57 -14.26 -6.82 11.74
N GLU A 58 -15.21 -7.51 12.40
CA GLU A 58 -15.97 -8.61 11.83
C GLU A 58 -16.82 -8.21 10.62
N GLU A 59 -17.43 -7.03 10.65
CA GLU A 59 -18.24 -6.50 9.55
C GLU A 59 -17.36 -6.10 8.38
N PHE A 60 -16.24 -5.42 8.66
CA PHE A 60 -15.26 -5.06 7.65
C PHE A 60 -14.67 -6.31 6.96
N VAL A 61 -14.30 -7.33 7.73
CA VAL A 61 -13.79 -8.60 7.22
C VAL A 61 -14.86 -9.33 6.41
N ALA A 62 -16.11 -9.32 6.84
CA ALA A 62 -17.23 -9.91 6.09
C ALA A 62 -17.39 -9.20 4.73
N ALA A 63 -17.38 -7.87 4.70
CA ALA A 63 -17.46 -7.09 3.46
C ALA A 63 -16.32 -7.42 2.49
N LEU A 64 -15.08 -7.48 2.99
CA LEU A 64 -13.91 -7.87 2.18
C LEU A 64 -14.07 -9.28 1.59
N LYS A 65 -14.52 -10.26 2.38
CA LYS A 65 -14.73 -11.63 1.91
C LYS A 65 -15.79 -11.72 0.81
N VAL A 66 -16.85 -10.91 0.89
CA VAL A 66 -17.87 -10.81 -0.16
C VAL A 66 -17.27 -10.26 -1.45
N LEU A 67 -16.54 -9.14 -1.39
CA LEU A 67 -15.86 -8.56 -2.56
C LEU A 67 -14.88 -9.55 -3.20
N GLN A 68 -14.06 -10.23 -2.40
CA GLN A 68 -13.15 -11.28 -2.87
C GLN A 68 -13.90 -12.44 -3.54
N ARG A 69 -15.07 -12.84 -3.01
CA ARG A 69 -15.92 -13.86 -3.65
C ARG A 69 -16.44 -13.37 -5.00
N MET A 70 -16.88 -12.12 -5.10
CA MET A 70 -17.34 -11.53 -6.36
C MET A 70 -16.25 -11.53 -7.43
N ILE A 71 -15.02 -11.14 -7.06
CA ILE A 71 -13.84 -11.19 -7.95
C ILE A 71 -13.59 -12.61 -8.43
N ARG A 72 -13.61 -13.61 -7.53
CA ARG A 72 -13.42 -15.02 -7.89
C ARG A 72 -14.51 -15.55 -8.81
N ASN A 73 -15.78 -15.14 -8.62
CA ASN A 73 -16.90 -15.59 -9.43
C ASN A 73 -16.75 -15.20 -10.92
N VAL A 74 -16.02 -14.13 -11.22
CA VAL A 74 -15.74 -13.69 -12.60
C VAL A 74 -14.36 -14.14 -13.11
N GLY A 75 -13.73 -15.11 -12.44
CA GLY A 75 -12.42 -15.65 -12.81
C GLY A 75 -11.23 -14.73 -12.46
N GLY A 76 -11.48 -13.66 -11.69
CA GLY A 76 -10.42 -12.80 -11.17
C GLY A 76 -9.70 -13.43 -9.98
N LYS A 77 -8.43 -13.04 -9.81
CA LYS A 77 -7.65 -13.35 -8.60
C LYS A 77 -7.62 -12.11 -7.70
N ALA A 78 -8.22 -12.21 -6.52
CA ALA A 78 -8.02 -11.19 -5.49
C ALA A 78 -6.60 -11.34 -4.91
N TRP A 79 -5.99 -10.24 -4.46
CA TRP A 79 -4.72 -10.29 -3.74
C TRP A 79 -4.96 -10.77 -2.29
N HIS A 80 -4.06 -11.66 -1.83
CA HIS A 80 -4.15 -12.58 -0.70
C HIS A 80 -5.02 -13.84 -0.91
N GLU A 81 -4.39 -15.01 -0.77
CA GLU A 81 -5.04 -16.31 -0.50
C GLU A 81 -5.21 -16.52 1.00
#